data_AF-A0A117PAS1-F1
#
_entry.id   AF-A0A117PAS1-F1
#
_cell.length_a   1.000
_cell.length_b   1.000
_cell.length_c   1.000
_cell.angle_alpha   90.00
_cell.angle_beta   90.00
_cell.angle_gamma   90.00
#
_symmetry.space_group_name_H-M   'P 1'
#
loop_
_entity.id
_entity.type
_entity.pdbx_description
1 polymer ?
#
loop_
_entity_poly.entity_id
_entity_poly.type
_entity_poly.pdbx_seq_one_letter_code
_entity_poly.pdbx_strand_id
1 'polypeptide(L)'
;MPWTRSHRTALAAASLTPLLLTVWAAGPARAHGAPTDPVSRVYACSPDGSGTSRSAACRAAVASNGAPFTAWDNLRIANVNGRDRQTVPDGQLCSGGLPAYQGLDLARADWPSTRLTPGATLTMRYVSTIPHSGTFRLYLTEPGYDPTKPLSWSDLPEQPFAEVTDPTLTDGAYRIRAKLPSDRAGRHVLYTIWQNSSTPDTYYSCSDVVFPAGGSGGAEESGGGGAASATASAGRDDSRTAGGPSPASKPRTAASPTTPPAAGAATTRTQDGPAPDSTPVASTGGTGVSPSAPVLAGGAAAVLVLTGGAALALRLRRR
;
A
#
# COMPACT_ATOMS: atom_id res chain seq x y z
N MET A 1 -43.39 -53.43 44.07
CA MET A 1 -42.68 -53.57 42.77
C MET A 1 -43.22 -52.53 41.78
N PRO A 2 -42.41 -52.01 40.87
CA PRO A 2 -42.01 -50.61 40.91
C PRO A 2 -42.72 -49.66 39.94
N TRP A 3 -42.63 -48.39 40.30
CA TRP A 3 -42.90 -47.18 39.53
C TRP A 3 -42.05 -47.12 38.24
N THR A 4 -42.70 -46.96 37.10
CA THR A 4 -42.05 -46.47 35.88
C THR A 4 -42.20 -44.95 35.82
N ARG A 5 -41.10 -44.22 36.12
CA ARG A 5 -41.00 -42.78 35.88
C ARG A 5 -40.33 -42.53 34.53
N SER A 6 -40.97 -41.66 33.77
CA SER A 6 -40.60 -41.17 32.45
C SER A 6 -39.19 -40.57 32.40
N HIS A 7 -38.31 -41.15 31.58
CA HIS A 7 -37.08 -40.51 31.13
C HIS A 7 -37.37 -39.73 29.85
N ARG A 8 -37.83 -38.48 29.99
CA ARG A 8 -37.83 -37.51 28.89
C ARG A 8 -37.40 -36.18 29.49
N THR A 9 -36.30 -35.63 28.97
CA THR A 9 -35.72 -34.27 29.15
C THR A 9 -34.27 -34.27 29.66
N ALA A 10 -33.32 -34.71 28.83
CA ALA A 10 -31.89 -34.47 29.12
C ALA A 10 -31.01 -34.41 27.85
N LEU A 11 -31.50 -33.90 26.71
CA LEU A 11 -30.71 -33.86 25.46
C LEU A 11 -30.76 -32.52 24.70
N ALA A 12 -31.07 -31.40 25.38
CA ALA A 12 -31.18 -30.10 24.69
C ALA A 12 -30.05 -29.09 24.99
N ALA A 13 -29.03 -29.45 25.79
CA ALA A 13 -28.01 -28.48 26.25
C ALA A 13 -26.62 -28.61 25.60
N ALA A 14 -26.38 -29.62 24.74
CA ALA A 14 -25.05 -29.91 24.19
C ALA A 14 -24.78 -29.33 22.79
N SER A 15 -25.75 -28.66 22.17
CA SER A 15 -25.65 -28.18 20.78
C SER A 15 -25.34 -26.68 20.62
N LEU A 16 -25.21 -25.92 21.71
CA LEU A 16 -24.96 -24.46 21.67
C LEU A 16 -23.47 -24.07 21.76
N THR A 17 -22.60 -24.96 22.21
CA THR A 17 -21.15 -24.70 22.35
C THR A 17 -20.39 -24.51 21.02
N PRO A 18 -20.71 -25.19 19.90
CA PRO A 18 -19.99 -24.97 18.64
C PRO A 18 -20.30 -23.61 17.99
N LEU A 19 -21.46 -23.01 18.29
CA LEU A 19 -21.92 -21.77 17.64
C LEU A 19 -21.32 -20.51 18.28
N LEU A 20 -20.92 -20.58 19.56
CA LEU A 20 -20.28 -19.45 20.27
C LEU A 20 -18.78 -19.30 19.92
N LEU A 21 -18.12 -20.37 19.47
CA LEU A 21 -16.70 -20.35 19.09
C LEU A 21 -16.45 -19.71 17.71
N THR A 22 -17.43 -19.68 16.81
CA THR A 22 -17.26 -19.12 15.46
C THR A 22 -17.36 -17.59 15.42
N VAL A 23 -18.03 -16.96 16.40
CA VAL A 23 -18.18 -15.49 16.46
C VAL A 23 -16.88 -14.79 16.87
N TRP A 24 -15.96 -15.50 17.54
CA TRP A 24 -14.68 -14.94 17.99
C TRP A 24 -13.56 -14.97 16.93
N ALA A 25 -13.79 -15.61 15.79
CA ALA A 25 -12.79 -15.78 14.73
C ALA A 25 -12.87 -14.73 13.61
N ALA A 26 -13.84 -13.81 13.64
CA ALA A 26 -13.90 -12.70 12.69
C ALA A 26 -12.88 -11.62 13.12
N GLY A 27 -11.61 -11.81 12.77
CA GLY A 27 -10.61 -10.74 12.84
C GLY A 27 -11.05 -9.54 12.00
N PRO A 28 -10.57 -8.32 12.29
CA PRO A 28 -10.87 -7.16 11.47
C PRO A 28 -10.42 -7.46 10.03
N ALA A 29 -11.37 -7.43 9.08
CA ALA A 29 -11.04 -7.55 7.67
C ALA A 29 -10.12 -6.38 7.31
N ARG A 30 -8.89 -6.68 6.86
CA ARG A 30 -7.94 -5.65 6.43
C ARG A 30 -8.19 -5.39 4.95
N ALA A 31 -8.22 -4.13 4.54
CA ALA A 31 -8.00 -3.81 3.13
C ALA A 31 -6.51 -3.62 2.88
N HIS A 32 -6.09 -3.76 1.63
CA HIS A 32 -4.72 -3.47 1.26
C HIS A 32 -4.67 -2.95 -0.16
N GLY A 33 -3.90 -1.90 -0.37
CA GLY A 33 -3.58 -1.38 -1.69
C GLY A 33 -2.88 -0.03 -1.66
N ALA A 34 -2.32 0.33 -2.81
CA ALA A 34 -1.71 1.63 -3.05
C ALA A 34 -1.71 1.98 -4.55
N PRO A 35 -1.59 3.27 -4.92
CA PRO A 35 -1.36 3.69 -6.30
C PRO A 35 -0.04 3.13 -6.84
N THR A 36 -0.12 2.53 -8.03
CA THR A 36 1.05 2.08 -8.81
C THR A 36 1.24 2.88 -10.09
N ASP A 37 0.19 3.59 -10.52
CA ASP A 37 0.26 4.58 -11.60
C ASP A 37 -0.85 5.63 -11.40
N PRO A 38 -0.53 6.94 -11.21
CA PRO A 38 0.77 7.47 -10.83
C PRO A 38 1.33 6.75 -9.60
N VAL A 39 2.62 6.40 -9.66
CA VAL A 39 3.24 5.57 -8.62
C VAL A 39 3.29 6.32 -7.28
N SER A 40 2.85 5.65 -6.21
CA SER A 40 2.95 6.20 -4.86
C SER A 40 4.37 6.06 -4.30
N ARG A 41 4.77 6.94 -3.36
CA ARG A 41 6.07 6.85 -2.66
C ARG A 41 6.26 5.50 -2.00
N VAL A 42 5.23 5.01 -1.29
CA VAL A 42 5.30 3.75 -0.55
C VAL A 42 5.55 2.56 -1.48
N TYR A 43 4.86 2.51 -2.63
CA TYR A 43 5.09 1.46 -3.63
C TYR A 43 6.42 1.64 -4.34
N ALA A 44 6.75 2.84 -4.80
CA ALA A 44 8.01 3.13 -5.50
C ALA A 44 9.24 2.74 -4.66
N CYS A 45 9.18 2.96 -3.34
CA CYS A 45 10.28 2.67 -2.43
C CYS A 45 10.19 1.29 -1.75
N SER A 46 9.18 0.48 -2.09
CA SER A 46 9.07 -0.89 -1.61
C SER A 46 10.02 -1.82 -2.37
N PRO A 47 10.23 -3.06 -1.89
CA PRO A 47 10.91 -4.10 -2.67
C PRO A 47 10.24 -4.36 -4.04
N ASP A 48 8.93 -4.12 -4.16
CA ASP A 48 8.14 -4.39 -5.36
C ASP A 48 8.17 -3.23 -6.37
N GLY A 49 8.55 -2.03 -5.92
CA GLY A 49 8.66 -0.79 -6.71
C GLY A 49 9.81 -0.74 -7.72
N SER A 50 10.20 -1.87 -8.31
CA SER A 50 11.38 -2.11 -9.15
C SER A 50 11.94 -0.88 -9.90
N GLY A 51 13.28 -0.77 -9.97
CA GLY A 51 13.97 0.36 -10.61
C GLY A 51 13.94 1.66 -9.80
N THR A 52 12.74 2.12 -9.38
CA THR A 52 12.55 3.36 -8.61
C THR A 52 12.95 3.23 -7.14
N SER A 53 12.88 2.02 -6.58
CA SER A 53 13.29 1.70 -5.21
C SER A 53 14.78 1.97 -4.94
N ARG A 54 15.59 2.07 -6.00
CA ARG A 54 17.02 2.42 -5.95
C ARG A 54 17.29 3.91 -6.10
N SER A 55 16.28 4.79 -6.07
CA SER A 55 16.50 6.24 -6.08
C SER A 55 17.15 6.74 -4.78
N ALA A 56 17.75 7.94 -4.83
CA ALA A 56 18.31 8.56 -3.62
C ALA A 56 17.23 8.87 -2.57
N ALA A 57 16.07 9.35 -3.01
CA ALA A 57 14.90 9.56 -2.16
C ALA A 57 14.45 8.27 -1.47
N CYS A 58 14.28 7.16 -2.22
CA CYS A 58 13.87 5.90 -1.61
C CYS A 58 14.90 5.33 -0.62
N ARG A 59 16.20 5.44 -0.90
CA ARG A 59 17.23 5.05 0.08
C ARG A 59 17.15 5.89 1.35
N ALA A 60 16.98 7.20 1.23
CA ALA A 60 16.84 8.10 2.38
C ALA A 60 15.57 7.79 3.19
N ALA A 61 14.47 7.50 2.49
CA ALA A 61 13.19 7.11 3.09
C ALA A 61 13.33 5.83 3.90
N VAL A 62 13.86 4.76 3.29
CA VAL A 62 14.09 3.48 3.98
C VAL A 62 15.06 3.64 5.16
N ALA A 63 16.12 4.43 5.02
CA ALA A 63 17.05 4.70 6.11
C ALA A 63 16.37 5.43 7.28
N SER A 64 15.54 6.43 6.99
CA SER A 64 14.79 7.18 8.01
C SER A 64 13.69 6.32 8.66
N ASN A 65 13.15 5.37 7.90
CA ASN A 65 12.15 4.42 8.38
C ASN A 65 12.76 3.31 9.24
N GLY A 66 14.06 3.03 9.09
CA GLY A 66 14.76 1.93 9.75
C GLY A 66 14.51 0.54 9.15
N ALA A 67 13.52 0.41 8.26
CA ALA A 67 13.19 -0.83 7.56
C ALA A 67 12.59 -0.55 6.17
N PRO A 68 12.70 -1.49 5.21
CA PRO A 68 12.03 -1.38 3.91
C PRO A 68 10.50 -1.34 4.05
N PHE A 69 9.83 -0.68 3.10
CA PHE A 69 8.36 -0.64 3.04
C PHE A 69 7.79 -1.95 2.46
N THR A 70 7.95 -3.07 3.17
CA THR A 70 7.42 -4.38 2.74
C THR A 70 5.89 -4.39 2.72
N ALA A 71 5.27 -3.80 3.74
CA ALA A 71 3.82 -3.62 3.84
C ALA A 71 3.36 -2.36 3.09
N TRP A 72 3.77 -2.21 1.83
CA TRP A 72 3.49 -0.99 1.05
C TRP A 72 2.00 -0.76 0.77
N ASP A 73 1.22 -1.82 0.83
CA ASP A 73 -0.22 -1.84 0.61
C ASP A 73 -1.03 -1.63 1.91
N ASN A 74 -0.36 -1.42 3.05
CA ASN A 74 -1.02 -1.33 4.36
C ASN A 74 -0.77 -0.02 5.13
N LEU A 75 -0.59 1.09 4.42
CA LEU A 75 -0.55 2.42 5.04
C LEU A 75 -1.97 2.83 5.46
N ARG A 76 -2.38 2.35 6.65
CA ARG A 76 -3.77 2.28 7.12
C ARG A 76 -3.93 2.89 8.50
N ILE A 77 -4.98 3.70 8.65
CA ILE A 77 -5.49 4.17 9.95
C ILE A 77 -6.93 3.68 10.12
N ALA A 78 -7.25 3.17 11.31
CA ALA A 78 -8.61 2.72 11.64
C ALA A 78 -9.47 3.88 12.16
N ASN A 79 -10.79 3.79 11.96
CA ASN A 79 -11.80 4.64 12.60
C ASN A 79 -11.64 6.15 12.35
N VAL A 80 -11.03 6.52 11.21
CA VAL A 80 -10.88 7.93 10.83
C VAL A 80 -12.24 8.56 10.58
N ASN A 81 -13.12 7.87 9.85
CA ASN A 81 -14.50 8.28 9.56
C ASN A 81 -14.59 9.72 9.00
N GLY A 82 -13.74 10.03 8.01
CA GLY A 82 -13.68 11.34 7.37
C GLY A 82 -12.98 12.45 8.17
N ARG A 83 -12.49 12.15 9.38
CA ARG A 83 -11.75 13.09 10.24
C ARG A 83 -10.25 13.12 9.91
N ASP A 84 -9.91 13.09 8.63
CA ASP A 84 -8.52 12.94 8.16
C ASP A 84 -7.62 14.06 8.69
N ARG A 85 -8.09 15.32 8.57
CA ARG A 85 -7.37 16.51 9.03
C ARG A 85 -7.14 16.56 10.54
N GLN A 86 -8.03 15.94 11.32
CA GLN A 86 -7.89 15.85 12.77
C GLN A 86 -7.00 14.66 13.19
N THR A 87 -6.88 13.65 12.33
CA THR A 87 -6.21 12.38 12.67
C THR A 87 -4.76 12.35 12.19
N VAL A 88 -4.50 12.88 10.99
CA VAL A 88 -3.17 12.89 10.37
C VAL A 88 -2.56 14.28 10.55
N PRO A 89 -1.47 14.44 11.33
CA PRO A 89 -0.85 15.73 11.55
C PRO A 89 -0.18 16.30 10.28
N ASP A 90 -0.02 17.62 10.24
CA ASP A 90 0.82 18.28 9.22
C ASP A 90 2.25 17.73 9.25
N GLY A 91 2.86 17.62 8.06
CA GLY A 91 4.17 17.01 7.89
C GLY A 91 4.16 15.48 7.96
N GLN A 92 3.01 14.84 8.21
CA GLN A 92 2.87 13.39 8.33
C GLN A 92 1.83 12.79 7.38
N LEU A 93 1.43 13.55 6.35
CA LEU A 93 0.40 13.12 5.40
C LEU A 93 0.82 11.86 4.64
N CYS A 94 2.09 11.76 4.24
CA CYS A 94 2.56 10.66 3.41
C CYS A 94 2.84 9.38 4.19
N SER A 95 3.02 9.45 5.51
CA SER A 95 3.06 8.30 6.41
C SER A 95 1.72 7.98 7.08
N GLY A 96 0.75 8.91 7.03
CA GLY A 96 -0.46 8.83 7.86
C GLY A 96 -0.17 8.96 9.36
N GLY A 97 0.95 9.59 9.76
CA GLY A 97 1.40 9.64 11.15
C GLY A 97 1.87 8.31 11.72
N LEU A 98 2.10 7.30 10.86
CA LEU A 98 2.50 5.97 11.27
C LEU A 98 4.05 5.87 11.31
N PRO A 99 4.66 5.49 12.44
CA PRO A 99 6.12 5.39 12.56
C PRO A 99 6.76 4.45 11.54
N ALA A 100 6.05 3.37 11.15
CA ALA A 100 6.53 2.40 10.16
C ALA A 100 6.56 2.93 8.71
N TYR A 101 6.09 4.16 8.49
CA TYR A 101 6.07 4.84 7.21
C TYR A 101 6.70 6.24 7.27
N GLN A 102 7.30 6.63 8.38
CA GLN A 102 7.79 8.01 8.63
C GLN A 102 8.80 8.50 7.59
N GLY A 103 9.55 7.58 6.96
CA GLY A 103 10.50 7.93 5.90
C GLY A 103 9.83 8.52 4.64
N LEU A 104 8.53 8.32 4.46
CA LEU A 104 7.77 8.86 3.32
C LEU A 104 7.48 10.36 3.44
N ASP A 105 7.63 10.93 4.64
CA ASP A 105 7.38 12.34 4.94
C ASP A 105 8.57 13.25 4.65
N LEU A 106 9.72 12.69 4.22
CA LEU A 106 10.89 13.49 3.88
C LEU A 106 10.56 14.51 2.79
N ALA A 107 10.82 15.78 3.09
CA ALA A 107 10.68 16.89 2.17
C ALA A 107 11.81 16.88 1.13
N ARG A 108 11.52 16.40 -0.07
CA ARG A 108 12.51 16.21 -1.14
C ARG A 108 11.92 16.50 -2.51
N ALA A 109 12.73 17.12 -3.37
CA ALA A 109 12.36 17.39 -4.76
C ALA A 109 12.75 16.27 -5.75
N ASP A 110 13.35 15.17 -5.28
CA ASP A 110 13.87 14.06 -6.09
C ASP A 110 13.13 12.74 -5.87
N TRP A 111 11.92 12.76 -5.29
CA TRP A 111 11.04 11.60 -5.26
C TRP A 111 10.74 11.11 -6.69
N PRO A 112 10.69 9.78 -6.92
CA PRO A 112 10.20 9.21 -8.17
C PRO A 112 8.84 9.79 -8.54
N SER A 113 8.68 10.27 -9.77
CA SER A 113 7.48 11.00 -10.17
C SER A 113 6.95 10.61 -11.53
N THR A 114 5.62 10.64 -11.68
CA THR A 114 4.94 10.43 -12.96
C THR A 114 4.68 11.76 -13.65
N ARG A 115 4.97 11.86 -14.96
CA ARG A 115 4.61 13.05 -15.75
C ARG A 115 3.13 13.04 -16.07
N LEU A 116 2.44 14.15 -15.81
CA LEU A 116 1.02 14.34 -16.13
C LEU A 116 0.82 15.61 -16.96
N THR A 117 -0.34 15.70 -17.61
CA THR A 117 -0.73 16.87 -18.41
C THR A 117 -1.80 17.66 -17.68
N PRO A 118 -1.65 18.98 -17.49
CA PRO A 118 -2.66 19.81 -16.82
C PRO A 118 -3.99 19.70 -17.56
N GLY A 119 -5.09 19.59 -16.82
CA GLY A 119 -6.42 19.47 -17.44
C GLY A 119 -6.66 18.17 -18.20
N ALA A 120 -5.73 17.21 -18.26
CA ALA A 120 -5.99 15.93 -18.89
C ALA A 120 -6.81 15.00 -17.99
N THR A 121 -7.28 13.89 -18.56
CA THR A 121 -7.91 12.82 -17.79
C THR A 121 -6.84 11.97 -17.12
N LEU A 122 -6.83 11.95 -15.78
CA LEU A 122 -6.11 10.97 -14.98
C LEU A 122 -6.79 9.60 -15.12
N THR A 123 -5.99 8.56 -15.36
CA THR A 123 -6.42 7.16 -15.22
C THR A 123 -5.50 6.49 -14.21
N MET A 124 -5.90 6.50 -12.94
CA MET A 124 -5.12 5.92 -11.87
C MET A 124 -5.35 4.41 -11.77
N ARG A 125 -4.25 3.66 -11.64
CA ARG A 125 -4.19 2.25 -11.26
C ARG A 125 -3.84 2.13 -9.78
N TYR A 126 -4.85 1.86 -8.97
CA TYR A 126 -4.69 1.58 -7.54
C TYR A 126 -4.70 0.06 -7.33
N VAL A 127 -3.53 -0.55 -7.14
CA VAL A 127 -3.47 -2.00 -6.90
C VAL A 127 -4.09 -2.28 -5.54
N SER A 128 -4.93 -3.31 -5.47
CA SER A 128 -5.49 -3.77 -4.22
C SER A 128 -5.25 -5.27 -4.07
N THR A 129 -4.43 -5.64 -3.09
CA THR A 129 -4.13 -7.04 -2.75
C THR A 129 -5.28 -7.64 -1.93
N ILE A 130 -6.03 -6.81 -1.20
CA ILE A 130 -7.32 -7.17 -0.59
C ILE A 130 -8.34 -6.07 -0.91
N PRO A 131 -9.27 -6.31 -1.84
CA PRO A 131 -10.24 -5.32 -2.28
C PRO A 131 -11.40 -5.15 -1.29
N HIS A 132 -11.89 -3.91 -1.19
CA HIS A 132 -13.02 -3.49 -0.35
C HIS A 132 -13.89 -2.45 -1.05
N SER A 133 -15.13 -2.28 -0.60
CA SER A 133 -15.96 -1.15 -1.05
C SER A 133 -15.51 0.12 -0.33
N GLY A 134 -15.63 1.27 -0.98
CA GLY A 134 -15.23 2.53 -0.40
C GLY A 134 -15.15 3.67 -1.40
N THR A 135 -14.78 4.83 -0.87
CA THR A 135 -14.70 6.07 -1.60
C THR A 135 -13.25 6.55 -1.65
N PHE A 136 -12.78 6.82 -2.86
CA PHE A 136 -11.48 7.42 -3.13
C PHE A 136 -11.65 8.93 -3.26
N ARG A 137 -10.92 9.70 -2.46
CA ARG A 137 -10.81 11.16 -2.56
C ARG A 137 -9.41 11.52 -3.05
N LEU A 138 -9.33 12.28 -4.13
CA LEU A 138 -8.08 12.70 -4.74
C LEU A 138 -7.87 14.21 -4.54
N TYR A 139 -6.73 14.56 -3.96
CA TYR A 139 -6.28 15.93 -3.79
C TYR A 139 -4.99 16.13 -4.56
N LEU A 140 -4.78 17.35 -5.05
CA LEU A 140 -3.54 17.74 -5.69
C LEU A 140 -3.08 19.05 -5.07
N THR A 141 -1.84 19.07 -4.59
CA THR A 141 -1.25 20.26 -3.96
C THR A 141 -1.49 21.53 -4.75
N GLU A 142 -1.71 22.64 -4.07
CA GLU A 142 -2.03 23.94 -4.65
C GLU A 142 -0.88 24.51 -5.50
N PRO A 143 -1.16 25.45 -6.43
CA PRO A 143 -0.11 26.17 -7.14
C PRO A 143 0.85 26.85 -6.16
N GLY A 144 2.15 26.79 -6.44
CA GLY A 144 3.18 27.33 -5.54
C GLY A 144 3.66 26.36 -4.45
N TYR A 145 3.17 25.12 -4.43
CA TYR A 145 3.70 24.05 -3.58
C TYR A 145 5.23 23.92 -3.69
N ASP A 146 5.89 23.86 -2.53
CA ASP A 146 7.34 23.70 -2.42
C ASP A 146 7.69 22.28 -1.93
N PRO A 147 8.21 21.39 -2.80
CA PRO A 147 8.55 20.02 -2.44
C PRO A 147 9.72 19.90 -1.46
N THR A 148 10.41 21.00 -1.16
CA THR A 148 11.49 21.04 -0.16
C THR A 148 10.98 21.31 1.26
N LYS A 149 9.67 21.52 1.43
CA LYS A 149 8.99 21.63 2.73
C LYS A 149 8.14 20.39 3.03
N PRO A 150 7.96 20.02 4.31
CA PRO A 150 7.04 18.96 4.68
C PRO A 150 5.62 19.28 4.20
N LEU A 151 4.94 18.29 3.62
CA LEU A 151 3.57 18.45 3.12
C LEU A 151 2.62 18.67 4.30
N SER A 152 1.78 19.69 4.23
CA SER A 152 0.73 19.97 5.22
C SER A 152 -0.67 19.94 4.59
N TRP A 153 -1.71 19.95 5.42
CA TRP A 153 -3.09 20.07 4.94
C TRP A 153 -3.38 21.42 4.29
N SER A 154 -2.63 22.47 4.62
CA SER A 154 -2.77 23.78 3.95
C SER A 154 -2.18 23.80 2.54
N ASP A 155 -1.33 22.83 2.19
CA ASP A 155 -0.86 22.67 0.81
C ASP A 155 -1.91 22.02 -0.10
N LEU A 156 -3.00 21.48 0.47
CA LEU A 156 -4.08 20.82 -0.24
C LEU A 156 -5.36 21.66 -0.20
N PRO A 157 -6.15 21.70 -1.27
CA PRO A 157 -7.46 22.35 -1.24
C PRO A 157 -8.38 21.73 -0.18
N GLU A 158 -9.36 22.52 0.29
CA GLU A 158 -10.32 22.04 1.29
C GLU A 158 -11.13 20.82 0.80
N GLN A 159 -11.47 20.81 -0.49
CA GLN A 159 -12.20 19.74 -1.15
C GLN A 159 -11.31 18.96 -2.13
N PRO A 160 -11.53 17.65 -2.30
CA PRO A 160 -10.84 16.89 -3.33
C PRO A 160 -11.27 17.37 -4.71
N PHE A 161 -10.38 17.31 -5.70
CA PHE A 161 -10.74 17.61 -7.09
C PHE A 161 -11.54 16.46 -7.72
N ALA A 162 -11.52 15.27 -7.10
CA ALA A 162 -12.33 14.13 -7.50
C ALA A 162 -12.68 13.23 -6.31
N GLU A 163 -13.91 12.74 -6.31
CA GLU A 163 -14.39 11.70 -5.42
C GLU A 163 -14.98 10.57 -6.27
N VAL A 164 -14.54 9.33 -6.03
CA VAL A 164 -14.96 8.16 -6.79
C VAL A 164 -15.30 7.02 -5.84
N THR A 165 -16.56 6.64 -5.78
CA THR A 165 -17.07 5.53 -4.97
C THR A 165 -17.12 4.25 -5.78
N ASP A 166 -16.63 3.16 -5.20
CA ASP A 166 -16.64 1.81 -5.76
C ASP A 166 -16.21 1.76 -7.25
N PRO A 167 -15.02 2.30 -7.61
CA PRO A 167 -14.51 2.21 -8.96
C PRO A 167 -14.38 0.75 -9.42
N THR A 168 -14.41 0.53 -10.73
CA THR A 168 -14.26 -0.81 -11.29
C THR A 168 -12.91 -1.41 -10.90
N LEU A 169 -12.96 -2.61 -10.30
CA LEU A 169 -11.79 -3.45 -10.02
C LEU A 169 -11.54 -4.38 -11.21
N THR A 170 -10.38 -4.27 -11.85
CA THR A 170 -10.01 -5.13 -12.99
C THR A 170 -8.51 -5.40 -12.96
N ASP A 171 -8.12 -6.66 -13.14
CA ASP A 171 -6.73 -7.14 -13.07
C ASP A 171 -6.03 -6.76 -11.76
N GLY A 172 -6.74 -6.94 -10.62
CA GLY A 172 -6.21 -6.68 -9.29
C GLY A 172 -6.01 -5.19 -8.95
N ALA A 173 -6.59 -4.27 -9.72
CA ALA A 173 -6.49 -2.84 -9.46
C ALA A 173 -7.79 -2.09 -9.72
N TYR A 174 -8.11 -1.12 -8.87
CA TYR A 174 -9.16 -0.16 -9.12
C TYR A 174 -8.72 0.79 -10.23
N ARG A 175 -9.65 1.04 -11.17
CA ARG A 175 -9.46 1.97 -12.29
C ARG A 175 -10.19 3.28 -11.98
N ILE A 176 -9.45 4.24 -11.46
CA ILE A 176 -10.00 5.53 -11.02
C ILE A 176 -9.77 6.55 -12.14
N ARG A 177 -10.83 7.22 -12.57
CA ARG A 177 -10.78 8.26 -13.61
C ARG A 177 -11.21 9.60 -13.05
N ALA A 178 -10.42 10.64 -13.32
CA ALA A 178 -10.69 11.99 -12.86
C ALA A 178 -10.14 13.03 -13.83
N LYS A 179 -10.73 14.22 -13.88
CA LYS A 179 -10.18 15.36 -14.61
C LYS A 179 -9.14 16.07 -13.72
N LEU A 180 -7.91 16.21 -14.19
CA LEU A 180 -6.88 16.94 -13.46
C LEU A 180 -7.17 18.45 -13.45
N PRO A 181 -6.82 19.18 -12.38
CA PRO A 181 -6.76 20.64 -12.42
C PRO A 181 -5.89 21.13 -13.58
N SER A 182 -6.31 22.20 -14.26
CA SER A 182 -5.64 22.73 -15.46
C SER A 182 -4.58 23.79 -15.18
N ASP A 183 -4.50 24.25 -13.94
CA ASP A 183 -3.67 25.37 -13.45
C ASP A 183 -2.40 24.89 -12.74
N ARG A 184 -2.04 23.61 -12.87
CA ARG A 184 -0.87 23.00 -12.22
C ARG A 184 0.33 22.97 -13.14
N ALA A 185 1.49 23.30 -12.60
CA ALA A 185 2.77 23.32 -13.31
C ALA A 185 3.91 22.93 -12.35
N GLY A 186 4.93 22.24 -12.86
CA GLY A 186 6.03 21.77 -12.03
C GLY A 186 5.66 20.57 -11.15
N ARG A 187 6.38 20.40 -10.05
CA ARG A 187 6.23 19.23 -9.16
C ARG A 187 5.08 19.43 -8.18
N HIS A 188 4.26 18.41 -8.02
CA HIS A 188 3.13 18.38 -7.11
C HIS A 188 3.01 17.01 -6.44
N VAL A 189 2.22 16.93 -5.37
CA VAL A 189 1.83 15.66 -4.74
C VAL A 189 0.34 15.41 -5.00
N LEU A 190 0.05 14.28 -5.62
CA LEU A 190 -1.29 13.70 -5.69
C LEU A 190 -1.51 12.88 -4.41
N TYR A 191 -2.38 13.38 -3.54
CA TYR A 191 -2.72 12.76 -2.28
C TYR A 191 -4.04 12.00 -2.40
N THR A 192 -3.98 10.69 -2.21
CA THR A 192 -5.10 9.77 -2.35
C THR A 192 -5.52 9.28 -0.97
N ILE A 193 -6.80 9.44 -0.67
CA ILE A 193 -7.44 8.85 0.51
C ILE A 193 -8.44 7.81 0.03
N TRP A 194 -8.30 6.57 0.47
CA TRP A 194 -9.30 5.51 0.28
C TRP A 194 -9.97 5.22 1.62
N GLN A 195 -11.20 5.72 1.78
CA GLN A 195 -12.01 5.47 2.95
C GLN A 195 -12.95 4.29 2.66
N ASN A 196 -12.80 3.21 3.40
CA ASN A 196 -13.63 2.03 3.19
C ASN A 196 -15.03 2.22 3.76
N SER A 197 -16.00 1.57 3.11
CA SER A 197 -17.38 1.44 3.59
C SER A 197 -17.65 0.05 4.15
N SER A 198 -16.90 -0.98 3.74
CA SER A 198 -16.99 -2.35 4.26
C SER A 198 -16.18 -2.60 5.54
N THR A 199 -15.29 -1.67 5.91
CA THR A 199 -14.42 -1.73 7.10
C THR A 199 -14.27 -0.32 7.67
N PRO A 200 -13.87 -0.14 8.94
CA PRO A 200 -13.62 1.19 9.51
C PRO A 200 -12.31 1.83 9.02
N ASP A 201 -11.67 1.28 8.01
CA ASP A 201 -10.29 1.58 7.65
C ASP A 201 -10.18 2.71 6.63
N THR A 202 -9.11 3.49 6.72
CA THR A 202 -8.76 4.53 5.75
C THR A 202 -7.29 4.41 5.38
N TYR A 203 -7.01 4.45 4.08
CA TYR A 203 -5.68 4.30 3.50
C TYR A 203 -5.23 5.61 2.89
N TYR A 204 -3.94 5.90 3.03
CA TYR A 204 -3.33 7.13 2.54
C TYR A 204 -2.20 6.81 1.58
N SER A 205 -2.02 7.66 0.57
CA SER A 205 -0.93 7.53 -0.38
C SER A 205 -0.55 8.88 -0.98
N CYS A 206 0.75 9.17 -1.02
CA CYS A 206 1.31 10.27 -1.78
C CYS A 206 1.92 9.72 -3.08
N SER A 207 1.53 10.26 -4.23
CA SER A 207 2.20 10.04 -5.52
C SER A 207 2.78 11.37 -6.01
N ASP A 208 4.10 11.43 -6.18
CA ASP A 208 4.73 12.62 -6.76
C ASP A 208 4.48 12.68 -8.27
N VAL A 209 4.10 13.84 -8.76
CA VAL A 209 3.79 14.07 -10.17
C VAL A 209 4.48 15.33 -10.66
N VAL A 210 4.72 15.40 -11.96
CA VAL A 210 5.30 16.58 -12.60
C VAL A 210 4.48 17.00 -13.82
N PHE A 211 4.11 18.26 -13.85
CA PHE A 211 3.43 18.91 -14.96
C PHE A 211 4.44 19.78 -15.73
N PRO A 212 4.35 19.87 -17.07
CA PRO A 212 5.14 20.81 -17.85
C PRO A 212 5.02 22.23 -17.31
N ALA A 213 6.11 23.01 -17.37
CA ALA A 213 6.05 24.43 -17.09
C ALA A 213 5.14 25.11 -18.12
N GLY A 214 4.20 25.94 -17.66
CA GLY A 214 3.25 26.62 -18.53
C GLY A 214 3.95 27.59 -19.48
N GLY A 215 4.19 27.16 -20.71
CA GLY A 215 4.37 28.05 -21.85
C GLY A 215 2.98 28.38 -22.40
N SER A 216 2.60 29.65 -22.40
CA SER A 216 1.43 30.11 -23.14
C SER A 216 1.62 29.82 -24.64
N GLY A 217 0.78 28.95 -25.19
CA GLY A 217 0.46 28.88 -26.62
C GLY A 217 1.53 28.24 -27.53
N GLY A 218 1.25 27.02 -27.98
CA GLY A 218 2.00 26.38 -29.07
C GLY A 218 1.63 24.92 -29.19
N ALA A 219 0.55 24.64 -29.90
CA ALA A 219 0.33 23.31 -30.46
C ALA A 219 1.47 23.03 -31.44
N GLU A 220 2.33 22.07 -31.12
CA GLU A 220 3.03 21.30 -32.14
C GLU A 220 2.93 19.83 -31.77
N GLU A 221 1.91 19.23 -32.38
CA GLU A 221 1.78 17.81 -32.61
C GLU A 221 2.85 17.41 -33.63
N SER A 222 3.78 16.55 -33.24
CA SER A 222 4.52 15.75 -34.20
C SER A 222 4.76 14.37 -33.60
N GLY A 223 3.99 13.41 -34.13
CA GLY A 223 4.08 12.02 -33.77
C GLY A 223 5.30 11.32 -34.39
N GLY A 224 5.69 10.24 -33.72
CA GLY A 224 5.91 8.95 -34.34
C GLY A 224 6.99 8.81 -35.43
N GLY A 225 8.15 8.29 -35.00
CA GLY A 225 8.70 7.05 -35.57
C GLY A 225 9.53 7.15 -36.85
N GLY A 226 10.63 6.39 -36.86
CA GLY A 226 11.28 5.95 -38.10
C GLY A 226 12.75 6.27 -38.19
N ALA A 227 13.57 5.27 -37.85
CA ALA A 227 14.95 5.19 -38.31
C ALA A 227 14.98 5.05 -39.85
N ALA A 228 15.80 5.87 -40.53
CA ALA A 228 16.61 5.44 -41.67
C ALA A 228 17.56 6.56 -42.12
N SER A 229 18.81 6.14 -42.28
CA SER A 229 19.90 6.69 -43.08
C SER A 229 19.54 7.73 -44.15
N ALA A 230 20.31 8.81 -44.17
CA ALA A 230 20.69 9.49 -45.41
C ALA A 230 22.19 9.83 -45.36
N THR A 231 22.92 9.04 -46.14
CA THR A 231 24.23 9.31 -46.73
C THR A 231 24.42 10.77 -47.15
N ALA A 232 25.43 11.43 -46.59
CA ALA A 232 25.98 12.66 -47.16
C ALA A 232 27.13 12.31 -48.10
N SER A 233 26.91 12.56 -49.40
CA SER A 233 27.94 12.56 -50.43
C SER A 233 28.49 13.97 -50.57
N ALA A 234 29.79 14.16 -50.31
CA ALA A 234 30.54 15.33 -50.76
C ALA A 234 31.97 14.87 -51.06
N GLY A 235 32.34 14.98 -52.33
CA GLY A 235 33.64 14.58 -52.85
C GLY A 235 34.66 15.72 -52.92
N ARG A 236 35.92 15.30 -52.71
CA ARG A 236 37.18 15.69 -53.37
C ARG A 236 37.67 17.14 -53.31
N ASP A 237 38.83 17.34 -52.66
CA ASP A 237 40.18 17.50 -53.25
C ASP A 237 41.15 17.84 -52.09
N ASP A 238 42.47 17.70 -52.10
CA ASP A 238 43.50 16.95 -52.81
C ASP A 238 44.78 17.21 -51.97
N SER A 239 45.64 16.21 -51.75
CA SER A 239 47.09 16.38 -51.55
C SER A 239 47.79 15.07 -51.15
N ARG A 240 48.68 14.65 -52.04
CA ARG A 240 49.61 13.51 -51.96
C ARG A 240 50.76 13.79 -50.97
N THR A 241 51.35 12.74 -50.38
CA THR A 241 52.79 12.40 -50.46
C THR A 241 53.03 10.99 -49.86
N ALA A 242 54.06 10.31 -50.37
CA ALA A 242 54.30 8.87 -50.44
C ALA A 242 55.05 8.20 -49.27
N GLY A 243 55.01 6.86 -49.22
CA GLY A 243 56.00 5.98 -48.57
C GLY A 243 55.46 4.62 -48.11
N GLY A 244 55.73 3.52 -48.85
CA GLY A 244 55.36 2.11 -48.50
C GLY A 244 56.38 1.41 -47.57
N PRO A 245 56.48 0.05 -47.50
CA PRO A 245 55.62 -1.02 -48.04
C PRO A 245 55.18 -2.11 -47.00
N SER A 246 54.35 -3.04 -47.49
CA SER A 246 53.81 -4.32 -46.92
C SER A 246 54.89 -5.30 -46.36
N PRO A 247 54.59 -6.43 -45.63
CA PRO A 247 53.57 -7.42 -46.01
C PRO A 247 52.77 -8.20 -44.93
N ALA A 248 51.76 -8.87 -45.46
CA ALA A 248 50.84 -9.90 -44.98
C ALA A 248 51.30 -10.90 -43.90
N SER A 249 50.33 -11.38 -43.10
CA SER A 249 50.10 -12.82 -42.80
C SER A 249 48.71 -13.08 -42.18
N LYS A 250 47.95 -13.99 -42.77
CA LYS A 250 46.86 -14.82 -42.21
C LYS A 250 47.36 -16.28 -42.32
N PRO A 251 46.65 -17.32 -41.83
CA PRO A 251 45.90 -17.49 -40.58
C PRO A 251 46.33 -18.81 -39.86
N ARG A 252 45.89 -19.09 -38.63
CA ARG A 252 45.86 -20.49 -38.14
C ARG A 252 44.70 -20.79 -37.20
N THR A 253 44.01 -21.85 -37.60
CA THR A 253 42.92 -22.63 -36.99
C THR A 253 43.40 -23.51 -35.84
N ALA A 254 42.49 -23.80 -34.89
CA ALA A 254 42.31 -25.01 -34.06
C ALA A 254 41.79 -24.58 -32.67
N ALA A 255 40.93 -25.29 -31.93
CA ALA A 255 39.99 -26.39 -32.12
C ALA A 255 39.25 -26.50 -30.75
N SER A 256 37.94 -26.79 -30.76
CA SER A 256 37.16 -27.17 -29.55
C SER A 256 37.53 -28.59 -29.07
N PRO A 257 37.14 -29.01 -27.84
CA PRO A 257 35.83 -29.67 -27.61
C PRO A 257 35.12 -29.23 -26.29
N THR A 258 33.78 -29.10 -26.23
CA THR A 258 32.73 -30.11 -25.82
C THR A 258 32.92 -30.62 -24.37
N THR A 259 32.00 -30.65 -23.38
CA THR A 259 30.55 -30.94 -23.28
C THR A 259 30.10 -30.66 -21.79
N PRO A 260 28.79 -30.63 -21.43
CA PRO A 260 28.24 -30.19 -20.12
C PRO A 260 27.85 -31.35 -19.17
N PRO A 261 27.31 -31.04 -17.97
CA PRO A 261 26.09 -31.70 -17.47
C PRO A 261 25.10 -30.68 -16.87
N ALA A 262 23.78 -30.73 -17.11
CA ALA A 262 22.75 -31.70 -16.72
C ALA A 262 22.24 -31.54 -15.26
N ALA A 263 20.92 -31.67 -15.13
CA ALA A 263 20.06 -31.36 -14.00
C ALA A 263 20.36 -32.13 -12.70
N GLY A 264 20.00 -31.50 -11.57
CA GLY A 264 19.90 -32.15 -10.26
C GLY A 264 18.71 -31.58 -9.48
N ALA A 265 17.73 -32.44 -9.24
CA ALA A 265 16.56 -32.17 -8.41
C ALA A 265 16.84 -32.45 -6.92
N ALA A 266 16.01 -31.81 -6.09
CA ALA A 266 15.67 -32.11 -4.70
C ALA A 266 16.72 -31.81 -3.60
N THR A 267 16.38 -30.87 -2.71
CA THR A 267 16.26 -31.14 -1.26
C THR A 267 15.35 -30.11 -0.62
N THR A 268 14.23 -30.59 -0.11
CA THR A 268 13.30 -29.94 0.81
C THR A 268 14.05 -29.49 2.07
N ARG A 269 13.97 -28.21 2.43
CA ARG A 269 14.30 -27.76 3.79
C ARG A 269 13.12 -26.98 4.36
N THR A 270 12.34 -27.70 5.14
CA THR A 270 11.39 -27.17 6.12
C THR A 270 12.16 -26.29 7.11
N GLN A 271 11.82 -25.01 7.18
CA GLN A 271 12.04 -24.21 8.37
C GLN A 271 10.69 -23.68 8.83
N ASP A 272 10.09 -24.44 9.74
CA ASP A 272 9.10 -23.95 10.67
C ASP A 272 9.76 -22.95 11.62
N GLY A 273 9.29 -21.71 11.58
CA GLY A 273 9.60 -20.64 12.54
C GLY A 273 8.57 -19.52 12.32
N PRO A 274 7.93 -19.01 13.38
CA PRO A 274 6.82 -18.09 13.22
C PRO A 274 7.30 -16.81 12.54
N ALA A 275 6.63 -16.42 11.45
CA ALA A 275 6.81 -15.11 10.84
C ALA A 275 6.51 -14.04 11.91
N PRO A 276 7.33 -13.00 12.06
CA PRO A 276 7.00 -11.90 12.96
C PRO A 276 5.79 -11.16 12.38
N ASP A 277 4.75 -10.99 13.20
CA ASP A 277 3.60 -10.12 12.93
C ASP A 277 4.04 -8.65 12.83
N SER A 278 4.63 -8.27 11.70
CA SER A 278 4.90 -6.87 11.37
C SER A 278 3.63 -6.22 10.83
N THR A 279 2.61 -6.09 11.68
CA THR A 279 1.49 -5.19 11.42
C THR A 279 1.68 -3.91 12.24
N PRO A 280 2.03 -2.78 11.61
CA PRO A 280 1.99 -1.51 12.30
C PRO A 280 0.53 -1.13 12.47
N VAL A 281 0.02 -1.34 13.68
CA VAL A 281 -1.25 -0.79 14.14
C VAL A 281 -0.88 0.31 15.13
N ALA A 282 -1.23 1.55 14.81
CA ALA A 282 -1.21 2.59 15.84
C ALA A 282 -2.19 2.17 16.94
N SER A 283 -1.65 1.74 18.08
CA SER A 283 -2.41 1.59 19.31
C SER A 283 -2.79 2.99 19.78
N THR A 284 -4.08 3.26 19.93
CA THR A 284 -4.57 4.49 20.55
C THR A 284 -4.17 4.50 22.03
N GLY A 285 -3.13 5.27 22.38
CA GLY A 285 -2.76 5.55 23.75
C GLY A 285 -2.62 7.05 23.98
N GLY A 286 -3.46 7.60 24.88
CA GLY A 286 -3.15 8.84 25.59
C GLY A 286 -4.32 9.81 25.84
N THR A 287 -4.79 9.88 27.07
CA THR A 287 -4.76 11.11 27.90
C THR A 287 -4.86 10.72 29.38
N GLY A 288 -4.05 11.36 30.21
CA GLY A 288 -3.83 11.00 31.60
C GLY A 288 -4.57 11.86 32.63
N VAL A 289 -4.76 11.22 33.80
CA VAL A 289 -4.72 11.71 35.19
C VAL A 289 -5.90 12.54 35.75
N SER A 290 -6.72 11.89 36.60
CA SER A 290 -6.77 12.16 38.06
C SER A 290 -7.61 11.11 38.82
N PRO A 291 -7.39 10.90 40.13
CA PRO A 291 -7.64 9.62 40.79
C PRO A 291 -8.93 9.58 41.61
N SER A 292 -9.65 8.46 41.62
CA SER A 292 -10.49 8.01 42.76
C SER A 292 -11.07 6.60 42.53
N ALA A 293 -10.97 5.79 43.58
CA ALA A 293 -11.61 4.50 43.87
C ALA A 293 -11.10 3.24 43.12
N PRO A 294 -10.80 2.14 43.87
CA PRO A 294 -10.41 0.87 43.28
C PRO A 294 -11.66 0.16 42.75
N VAL A 295 -11.80 0.05 41.44
CA VAL A 295 -12.77 -0.87 40.87
C VAL A 295 -12.16 -2.27 40.90
N LEU A 296 -12.66 -3.09 41.82
CA LEU A 296 -12.42 -4.53 41.85
C LEU A 296 -12.78 -5.12 40.49
N ALA A 297 -11.76 -5.63 39.78
CA ALA A 297 -11.92 -6.53 38.67
C ALA A 297 -12.45 -7.88 39.18
N GLY A 298 -13.77 -7.96 39.36
CA GLY A 298 -14.50 -9.20 39.65
C GLY A 298 -15.37 -9.54 38.45
N GLY A 299 -14.80 -10.23 37.46
CA GLY A 299 -15.47 -10.54 36.20
C GLY A 299 -15.15 -11.93 35.70
N ALA A 300 -15.40 -12.98 36.50
CA ALA A 300 -15.57 -14.35 36.03
C ALA A 300 -16.01 -15.24 37.22
N ALA A 301 -17.31 -15.59 37.28
CA ALA A 301 -17.87 -16.83 37.84
C ALA A 301 -19.30 -16.59 38.35
N ALA A 302 -20.28 -16.54 37.43
CA ALA A 302 -21.68 -16.58 37.82
C ALA A 302 -22.56 -17.24 36.75
N VAL A 303 -22.18 -18.43 36.27
CA VAL A 303 -23.13 -19.35 35.62
C VAL A 303 -22.69 -20.78 35.91
N LEU A 304 -23.16 -21.37 37.03
CA LEU A 304 -23.28 -22.83 37.22
C LEU A 304 -23.87 -23.21 38.59
N VAL A 305 -25.06 -22.73 38.95
CA VAL A 305 -25.84 -23.37 40.04
C VAL A 305 -27.34 -23.28 39.76
N LEU A 306 -27.87 -24.02 38.77
CA LEU A 306 -29.33 -24.20 38.62
C LEU A 306 -29.77 -25.62 38.20
N THR A 307 -28.98 -26.66 38.48
CA THR A 307 -29.44 -28.07 38.31
C THR A 307 -29.21 -28.98 39.52
N GLY A 308 -28.64 -28.47 40.63
CA GLY A 308 -28.46 -29.23 41.88
C GLY A 308 -29.57 -29.04 42.94
N GLY A 309 -30.33 -27.94 42.89
CA GLY A 309 -31.26 -27.56 43.97
C GLY A 309 -32.60 -28.31 43.98
N ALA A 310 -33.03 -28.88 42.85
CA ALA A 310 -34.35 -29.53 42.74
C ALA A 310 -34.39 -30.96 43.31
N ALA A 311 -33.25 -31.61 43.51
CA ALA A 311 -33.19 -32.98 44.05
C ALA A 311 -33.17 -33.03 45.59
N LEU A 312 -32.77 -31.94 46.27
CA LEU A 312 -32.69 -31.91 47.74
C LEU A 312 -34.00 -31.47 48.41
N ALA A 313 -34.82 -30.65 47.73
CA ALA A 313 -36.12 -30.19 48.25
C ALA A 313 -37.21 -31.28 48.28
N LEU A 314 -37.07 -32.37 47.53
CA LEU A 314 -38.03 -33.48 47.51
C LEU A 314 -37.72 -34.60 48.53
N ARG A 315 -36.55 -34.59 49.18
CA ARG A 315 -36.20 -35.57 50.24
C ARG A 315 -36.50 -35.09 51.67
N LEU A 316 -36.74 -33.79 51.88
CA LEU A 316 -37.12 -33.22 53.18
C LEU A 316 -38.64 -33.08 53.38
N ARG A 317 -39.45 -33.48 52.40
CA ARG A 317 -40.93 -33.41 52.46
C ARG A 317 -41.60 -34.77 52.67
N ARG A 318 -40.84 -35.80 53.05
CA ARG A 318 -41.31 -37.18 53.33
C ARG A 318 -40.76 -37.76 54.65
N ARG A 319 -40.48 -36.91 55.63
CA ARG A 319 -40.41 -37.30 57.04
C ARG A 319 -41.40 -36.47 57.82
#